data_AF-A0AAV7KA28-F1
#
_entry.id   AF-A0AAV7KA28-F1
#
_cell.length_a   1.000
_cell.length_b   1.000
_cell.length_c   1.000
_cell.angle_alpha   90.00
_cell.angle_beta   90.00
_cell.angle_gamma   90.00
#
_symmetry.space_group_name_H-M   'P 1'
#
loop_
_entity.id
_entity.type
_entity.pdbx_description
1 polymer ?
#
loop_
_entity_poly.entity_id
_entity_poly.type
_entity_poly.pdbx_seq_one_letter_code
_entity_poly.pdbx_strand_id
1 'polypeptide(L)'
;MFFELDYIQLQIGDGKHSILNSSPKIIGQLKEKGIPPISILIKARSPNTIMSFSSRNLSEKDCVHMFQAFEHIETDLEPNLHATLMLVKMPVLVEQTREVIQREQDRPIWMNI
;
A
#
# COMPACT_ATOMS: atom_id res chain seq x y z
N MET A 1 9.95 5.50 -12.48
CA MET A 1 10.63 4.74 -11.41
C MET A 1 10.78 3.33 -11.92
N PHE A 2 12.00 2.89 -12.21
CA PHE A 2 12.27 1.57 -12.78
C PHE A 2 12.00 0.50 -11.72
N PHE A 3 11.33 -0.56 -12.13
CA PHE A 3 10.93 -1.68 -11.28
C PHE A 3 12.05 -2.72 -11.33
N GLU A 4 13.11 -2.53 -10.53
CA GLU A 4 14.19 -3.52 -10.46
C GLU A 4 13.79 -4.64 -9.49
N LEU A 5 13.20 -5.68 -10.07
CA LEU A 5 12.88 -6.92 -9.36
C LEU A 5 14.09 -7.50 -8.63
N ASP A 6 15.29 -7.29 -9.18
CA ASP A 6 16.56 -7.71 -8.60
C ASP A 6 16.80 -7.06 -7.24
N TYR A 7 16.41 -5.78 -7.06
CA TYR A 7 16.52 -5.08 -5.78
C TYR A 7 15.53 -5.63 -4.74
N ILE A 8 14.30 -5.96 -5.16
CA ILE A 8 13.29 -6.56 -4.28
C ILE A 8 13.76 -7.96 -3.83
N GLN A 9 14.26 -8.76 -4.78
CA GLN A 9 14.77 -10.10 -4.48
C GLN A 9 15.98 -10.06 -3.54
N LEU A 10 16.86 -9.08 -3.69
CA LEU A 10 18.01 -8.90 -2.79
C LEU A 10 17.57 -8.59 -1.35
N GLN A 11 16.58 -7.72 -1.15
CA GLN A 11 16.06 -7.42 0.18
C GLN A 11 15.32 -8.61 0.83
N ILE A 12 14.59 -9.38 0.03
CA ILE A 12 13.94 -10.62 0.50
C ILE A 12 14.98 -11.65 0.94
N GLY A 13 16.09 -11.78 0.20
CA GLY A 13 17.20 -12.66 0.55
C GLY A 13 17.85 -12.35 1.91
N ASP A 14 17.81 -11.08 2.32
CA ASP A 14 18.28 -10.60 3.63
C ASP A 14 17.24 -10.78 4.76
N GLY A 15 16.09 -11.39 4.49
CA GLY A 15 15.00 -11.56 5.46
C GLY A 15 14.27 -10.26 5.82
N LYS A 16 14.27 -9.27 4.92
CA LYS A 16 13.61 -7.96 5.12
C LYS A 16 12.42 -7.79 4.18
N HIS A 17 11.50 -6.90 4.58
CA HIS A 17 10.42 -6.46 3.69
C HIS A 17 10.85 -5.28 2.82
N SER A 18 10.51 -5.33 1.53
CA SER A 18 10.59 -4.18 0.63
C SER A 18 9.33 -3.33 0.69
N ILE A 19 9.48 -2.01 0.89
CA ILE A 19 8.37 -1.05 0.85
C ILE A 19 8.25 -0.47 -0.56
N LEU A 20 7.10 -0.66 -1.19
CA LEU A 20 6.84 -0.27 -2.56
C LEU A 20 5.70 0.73 -2.66
N ASN A 21 5.92 1.85 -3.36
CA ASN A 21 4.86 2.75 -3.79
C ASN A 21 4.56 2.48 -5.28
N SER A 22 3.54 1.66 -5.52
CA SER A 22 3.30 1.02 -6.82
C SER A 22 1.82 1.10 -7.23
N SER A 23 1.55 0.97 -8.53
CA SER A 23 0.20 0.90 -9.06
C SER A 23 -0.40 -0.52 -8.95
N PRO A 24 -1.74 -0.66 -9.04
CA PRO A 24 -2.41 -1.98 -9.02
C PRO A 24 -1.84 -2.98 -10.05
N LYS A 25 -1.49 -2.48 -11.24
CA LYS A 25 -0.87 -3.28 -12.30
C LYS A 25 0.44 -3.95 -11.85
N ILE A 26 1.28 -3.20 -11.15
CA ILE A 26 2.58 -3.69 -10.67
C ILE A 26 2.40 -4.77 -9.59
N ILE A 27 1.40 -4.62 -8.73
CA ILE A 27 1.04 -5.62 -7.72
C ILE A 27 0.64 -6.95 -8.39
N GLY A 28 -0.16 -6.89 -9.47
CA GLY A 28 -0.50 -8.07 -10.26
C GLY A 28 0.73 -8.77 -10.85
N GLN A 29 1.67 -8.00 -11.41
CA GLN A 29 2.91 -8.54 -11.98
C GLN A 29 3.81 -9.21 -10.93
N LEU A 30 3.87 -8.68 -9.70
CA LEU A 30 4.61 -9.29 -8.61
C LEU A 30 4.04 -10.66 -8.23
N LYS A 31 2.70 -10.75 -8.12
CA LYS A 31 1.99 -12.00 -7.83
C LYS A 31 2.21 -13.06 -8.91
N GLU A 32 2.15 -12.68 -10.18
CA GLU A 32 2.46 -13.56 -11.32
C GLU A 32 3.90 -14.09 -11.29
N LYS A 33 4.83 -13.32 -10.73
CA LYS A 33 6.24 -13.72 -10.56
C LYS A 33 6.52 -14.51 -9.29
N GLY A 34 5.48 -14.92 -8.55
CA GLY A 34 5.63 -15.68 -7.31
C GLY A 34 6.15 -14.85 -6.14
N ILE A 35 6.04 -13.51 -6.21
CA ILE A 35 6.40 -12.58 -5.13
C ILE A 35 5.13 -11.86 -4.68
N PRO A 36 4.17 -12.54 -4.04
CA PRO A 36 2.90 -11.93 -3.63
C PRO A 36 3.13 -10.84 -2.56
N PRO A 37 2.81 -9.56 -2.82
CA PRO A 37 3.02 -8.50 -1.85
C PRO A 37 1.87 -8.39 -0.85
N ILE A 38 2.17 -7.90 0.36
CA ILE A 38 1.16 -7.41 1.31
C ILE A 38 0.74 -6.00 0.88
N SER A 39 -0.47 -5.85 0.34
CA SER A 39 -1.00 -4.57 -0.13
C SER A 39 -1.87 -3.90 0.93
N ILE A 40 -1.52 -2.66 1.30
CA ILE A 40 -2.26 -1.85 2.27
C ILE A 40 -2.66 -0.53 1.60
N LEU A 41 -3.95 -0.19 1.63
CA LEU A 41 -4.45 1.11 1.19
C LEU A 41 -4.69 2.00 2.41
N ILE A 42 -4.13 3.21 2.41
CA ILE A 42 -4.37 4.21 3.46
C ILE A 42 -5.32 5.28 2.90
N LYS A 43 -6.57 5.29 3.35
CA LYS A 43 -7.60 6.25 2.91
C LYS A 43 -7.77 7.38 3.90
N ALA A 44 -8.07 8.58 3.42
CA ALA A 44 -8.47 9.68 4.29
C ALA A 44 -9.99 9.70 4.48
N ARG A 45 -10.48 10.27 5.59
CA ARG A 45 -11.93 10.47 5.83
C ARG A 45 -12.51 11.63 5.04
N SER A 46 -11.66 12.55 4.61
CA SER A 46 -12.04 13.74 3.86
C SER A 46 -10.83 14.37 3.17
N PRO A 47 -11.02 15.22 2.14
CA PRO A 47 -9.96 16.04 1.57
C PRO A 47 -9.21 16.86 2.63
N ASN A 48 -9.93 17.40 3.62
CA ASN A 48 -9.32 18.18 4.72
C ASN A 48 -8.37 17.35 5.58
N THR A 49 -8.62 16.04 5.71
CA THR A 49 -7.70 15.14 6.42
C THR A 49 -6.41 14.94 5.62
N ILE A 50 -6.47 14.91 4.29
CA ILE A 50 -5.26 14.85 3.45
C ILE A 50 -4.43 16.12 3.63
N MET A 51 -5.11 17.27 3.58
CA MET A 51 -4.48 18.58 3.74
C MET A 51 -3.78 18.72 5.09
N SER A 52 -4.41 18.29 6.19
CA SER A 52 -3.84 18.44 7.54
C SER A 52 -2.66 17.51 7.83
N PHE A 53 -2.52 16.40 7.10
CA PHE A 53 -1.43 15.43 7.24
C PHE A 53 -0.32 15.60 6.22
N SER A 54 -0.55 16.39 5.17
CA SER A 54 0.46 16.65 4.15
C SER A 54 1.55 17.58 4.68
N SER A 55 2.81 17.16 4.54
CA SER A 55 3.97 18.05 4.75
C SER A 55 4.18 19.04 3.60
N ARG A 56 3.45 18.86 2.49
CA ARG A 56 3.43 19.75 1.33
C ARG A 56 2.21 20.66 1.39
N ASN A 57 2.36 21.90 0.94
CA ASN A 57 1.23 22.76 0.63
C ASN A 57 0.49 22.22 -0.60
N LEU A 58 -0.47 21.32 -0.37
CA LEU A 58 -1.38 20.84 -1.40
C LEU A 58 -2.50 21.85 -1.58
N SER A 59 -2.92 22.08 -2.82
CA SER A 59 -4.14 22.85 -3.05
C SER A 59 -5.36 22.05 -2.59
N GLU A 60 -6.47 22.75 -2.29
CA GLU A 60 -7.74 22.09 -1.99
C GLU A 60 -8.17 21.16 -3.13
N LYS A 61 -7.97 21.59 -4.39
CA LYS A 61 -8.25 20.81 -5.59
C LYS A 61 -7.46 19.50 -5.62
N ASP A 62 -6.18 19.53 -5.28
CA ASP A 62 -5.34 18.32 -5.23
C ASP A 62 -5.82 17.36 -4.13
N CYS A 63 -6.21 17.89 -2.97
CA CYS A 63 -6.76 17.08 -1.89
C CYS A 63 -8.09 16.41 -2.29
N VAL A 64 -8.97 17.13 -2.98
CA VAL A 64 -10.22 16.57 -3.51
C VAL A 64 -9.94 15.48 -4.54
N HIS A 65 -9.02 15.72 -5.47
CA HIS A 65 -8.64 14.72 -6.46
C HIS A 65 -8.03 13.46 -5.82
N MET A 66 -7.13 13.62 -4.84
CA MET A 66 -6.56 12.48 -4.11
C MET A 66 -7.63 11.71 -3.34
N PHE A 67 -8.58 12.40 -2.71
CA PHE A 67 -9.69 11.77 -1.99
C PHE A 67 -10.57 10.94 -2.93
N GLN A 68 -10.91 11.49 -4.11
CA GLN A 68 -11.68 10.78 -5.13
C GLN A 68 -10.90 9.60 -5.75
N ALA A 69 -9.58 9.72 -5.87
CA ALA A 69 -8.73 8.66 -6.40
C ALA A 69 -8.74 7.41 -5.50
N PHE A 70 -8.99 7.55 -4.19
CA PHE A 70 -9.04 6.40 -3.28
C PHE A 70 -10.14 5.39 -3.64
N GLU A 71 -11.30 5.84 -4.11
CA GLU A 71 -12.41 4.96 -4.51
C GLU A 71 -12.07 4.15 -5.77
N HIS A 72 -11.41 4.81 -6.73
CA HIS A 72 -10.98 4.17 -7.98
C HIS A 72 -9.87 3.14 -7.69
N ILE A 73 -8.88 3.53 -6.89
CA ILE A 73 -7.76 2.66 -6.51
C ILE A 73 -8.24 1.48 -5.66
N GLU A 74 -9.19 1.67 -4.74
CA GLU A 74 -9.70 0.56 -3.93
C GLU A 74 -10.38 -0.50 -4.78
N THR A 75 -11.22 -0.08 -5.74
CA THR A 75 -11.85 -1.00 -6.71
C THR A 75 -10.81 -1.78 -7.51
N ASP A 76 -9.78 -1.09 -8.02
CA ASP A 76 -8.71 -1.73 -8.81
C ASP A 76 -7.82 -2.66 -7.95
N LEU A 77 -7.67 -2.36 -6.66
CA LEU A 77 -6.85 -3.14 -5.73
C LEU A 77 -7.60 -4.26 -5.03
N GLU A 78 -8.93 -4.24 -4.96
CA GLU A 78 -9.76 -5.19 -4.20
C GLU A 78 -9.28 -6.65 -4.28
N PRO A 79 -8.99 -7.24 -5.47
CA PRO A 79 -8.54 -8.63 -5.55
C PRO A 79 -7.16 -8.91 -4.92
N ASN A 80 -6.38 -7.87 -4.62
CA ASN A 80 -5.02 -7.95 -4.07
C ASN A 80 -4.85 -7.14 -2.78
N LEU A 81 -5.92 -6.56 -2.24
CA LEU A 81 -5.91 -5.69 -1.07
C LEU A 81 -6.02 -6.52 0.21
N HIS A 82 -5.08 -6.33 1.14
CA HIS A 82 -5.07 -7.08 2.41
C HIS A 82 -5.66 -6.26 3.56
N ALA A 83 -5.51 -4.94 3.51
CA ALA A 83 -6.14 -4.04 4.47
C ALA A 83 -6.37 -2.64 3.89
N THR A 84 -7.50 -2.05 4.28
CA THR A 84 -7.74 -0.61 4.18
C THR A 84 -7.58 -0.01 5.58
N LEU A 85 -6.65 0.93 5.73
CA LEU A 85 -6.44 1.70 6.95
C LEU A 85 -6.92 3.13 6.75
N MET A 86 -7.35 3.77 7.84
CA MET A 86 -7.72 5.18 7.81
C MET A 86 -6.53 6.05 8.19
N LEU A 87 -6.35 7.15 7.47
CA LEU A 87 -5.40 8.20 7.81
C LEU A 87 -5.83 8.82 9.14
N VAL A 88 -5.10 8.44 10.19
CA VAL A 88 -5.23 8.90 11.57
C VAL A 88 -3.88 9.43 12.04
N LYS A 89 -3.79 9.86 13.31
CA LYS A 89 -2.53 10.33 13.90
C LYS A 89 -1.41 9.30 13.69
N MET A 90 -0.23 9.79 13.30
CA MET A 90 0.90 8.96 12.87
C MET A 90 1.26 7.80 13.80
N PRO A 91 1.34 7.97 15.15
CA PRO A 91 1.66 6.83 16.02
C PRO A 91 0.67 5.67 15.87
N VAL A 92 -0.64 5.98 15.79
CA VAL A 92 -1.69 4.98 15.64
C VAL A 92 -1.62 4.31 14.27
N LEU A 93 -1.43 5.09 13.20
CA LEU A 93 -1.34 4.53 11.85
C LEU A 93 -0.13 3.61 11.69
N VAL A 94 1.01 3.98 12.30
CA VAL A 94 2.23 3.16 12.28
C VAL A 94 2.02 1.83 13.00
N GLU A 95 1.39 1.84 14.18
CA GLU A 95 1.07 0.59 14.90
C GLU A 95 0.12 -0.30 14.10
N GLN A 96 -0.98 0.27 13.58
CA GLN A 96 -1.93 -0.47 12.74
C GLN A 96 -1.27 -1.07 11.49
N THR A 97 -0.37 -0.32 10.85
CA THR A 97 0.37 -0.81 9.68
C THR A 97 1.27 -2.00 10.06
N ARG A 98 1.97 -1.92 11.19
CA ARG A 98 2.83 -3.02 11.68
C ARG A 98 2.02 -4.27 12.00
N GLU A 99 0.89 -4.12 12.68
CA GLU A 99 -0.01 -5.23 13.01
C GLU A 99 -0.50 -5.95 11.74
N VAL A 100 -0.90 -5.20 10.71
CA VAL A 100 -1.32 -5.78 9.43
C VAL A 100 -0.15 -6.53 8.77
N ILE A 101 1.03 -5.92 8.68
CA ILE A 101 2.19 -6.56 8.06
C ILE A 101 2.52 -7.88 8.75
N GLN A 102 2.58 -7.89 10.09
CA GLN A 102 2.88 -9.11 10.84
C GLN A 102 1.80 -10.18 10.63
N ARG A 103 0.52 -9.79 10.77
CA ARG A 103 -0.61 -10.70 10.61
C ARG A 103 -0.64 -11.36 9.23
N GLU A 104 -0.40 -10.61 8.16
CA GLU A 104 -0.42 -11.14 6.81
C GLU A 104 0.86 -11.93 6.46
N GLN A 105 2.00 -11.58 7.07
CA GLN A 105 3.24 -12.37 6.91
C GLN A 105 3.11 -13.79 7.49
N ASP A 106 2.36 -13.95 8.58
CA ASP A 106 2.15 -15.25 9.23
C ASP A 106 1.05 -16.09 8.55
N ARG A 107 0.36 -15.54 7.54
CA ARG A 107 -0.71 -16.24 6.82
C ARG A 107 -0.15 -17.11 5.70
N PRO A 108 -0.74 -18.31 5.47
CA PRO A 108 -0.40 -19.09 4.29
C PRO A 108 -0.81 -18.34 3.01
N ILE A 109 0.03 -18.42 1.99
CA ILE A 109 -0.20 -17.77 0.71
C ILE A 109 -0.57 -18.82 -0.32
N TRP A 110 -1.64 -18.56 -1.08
CA TRP A 110 -2.03 -19.40 -2.21
C TRP A 110 -1.09 -19.14 -3.39
N MET A 111 -0.29 -20.16 -3.71
CA MET A 111 0.61 -20.16 -4.85
C MET A 111 -0.03 -20.98 -5.97
N ASN A 112 -0.01 -20.46 -7.20
CA ASN A 112 -0.29 -21.27 -8.38
C ASN A 112 0.94 -22.15 -8.63
N ILE A 113 0.89 -23.40 -8.18
CA ILE A 113 1.92 -24.43 -8.40
C ILE A 113 1.60 -25.19 -9.68
#